data_AF-A0A351QWH6-F1
#
_entry.id   AF-A0A351QWH6-F1
#
_cell.length_a   1.000
_cell.length_b   1.000
_cell.length_c   1.000
_cell.angle_alpha   90.00
_cell.angle_beta   90.00
_cell.angle_gamma   90.00
#
_symmetry.space_group_name_H-M   'P 1'
#
loop_
_entity.id
_entity.type
_entity.pdbx_description
1 polymer ?
#
loop_
_entity_poly.entity_id
_entity_poly.type
_entity_poly.pdbx_seq_one_letter_code
_entity_poly.pdbx_strand_id
1 'polypeptide(L)' 'KKIVAIGEIGLDYYWEENPSKEVQKKVFREQMAIAKEFNLPVIIHDRDAHGDTLEILKEFP' A
#
# COMPACT_ATOMS: atom_id res chain seq x y z
N LYS A 1 -1.29 24.38 -0.73
CA LYS A 1 -0.34 23.37 -1.25
C LYS A 1 -1.15 22.33 -2.04
N LYS A 2 -0.62 21.79 -3.14
CA LYS A 2 -1.31 20.78 -3.97
C LYS A 2 -0.90 19.38 -3.52
N ILE A 3 -1.86 18.49 -3.33
CA ILE A 3 -1.61 17.05 -3.12
C ILE A 3 -1.30 16.43 -4.48
N VAL A 4 -0.20 15.69 -4.59
CA VAL A 4 0.31 15.15 -5.87
C VAL A 4 0.51 13.64 -5.90
N ALA A 5 0.42 12.95 -4.75
CA ALA A 5 0.58 11.50 -4.64
C ALA A 5 -0.05 11.00 -3.31
N ILE A 6 -0.33 9.70 -3.24
CA ILE A 6 -0.66 8.99 -1.99
C ILE A 6 0.57 8.19 -1.56
N GLY A 7 1.06 8.42 -0.35
CA GLY A 7 2.26 7.76 0.14
C GLY A 7 2.78 8.35 1.45
N GLU A 8 3.67 7.66 2.16
CA GLU A 8 4.17 6.30 1.87
C GLU A 8 3.17 5.22 2.33
N ILE A 9 2.83 4.26 1.47
CA ILE A 9 1.85 3.18 1.72
C ILE A 9 2.39 1.83 1.28
N GLY A 10 1.98 0.71 1.90
CA GLY A 10 2.42 -0.61 1.49
C GLY A 10 2.54 -1.60 2.64
N LEU A 11 3.50 -2.52 2.55
CA LEU A 11 3.63 -3.65 3.48
C LEU A 11 5.04 -3.70 4.09
N ASP A 12 5.11 -3.86 5.41
CA ASP A 12 6.36 -4.04 6.17
C ASP A 12 6.21 -5.25 7.11
N TYR A 13 6.84 -6.36 6.74
CA TYR A 13 6.79 -7.61 7.50
C TYR A 13 8.01 -7.84 8.39
N TYR A 14 8.88 -6.84 8.52
CA TYR A 14 10.15 -6.98 9.22
C TYR A 14 9.99 -6.88 10.74
N TRP A 15 9.14 -5.96 11.22
CA TRP A 15 8.98 -5.72 12.66
C TRP A 15 7.88 -6.59 13.26
N GLU A 16 8.18 -7.25 14.38
CA GLU A 16 7.20 -8.06 15.12
C GLU A 16 6.09 -7.21 15.76
N GLU A 17 6.37 -5.94 16.06
CA GLU A 17 5.38 -5.01 16.63
C GLU A 17 4.39 -4.47 15.60
N ASN A 18 4.64 -4.71 14.29
CA ASN A 18 3.73 -4.26 13.25
C ASN A 18 2.37 -4.96 13.37
N PRO A 19 1.29 -4.32 12.90
CA PRO A 19 0.01 -4.98 12.73
C PRO A 19 0.14 -6.25 11.90
N SER A 20 -0.77 -7.21 12.11
CA SER A 20 -0.78 -8.47 11.37
C SER A 20 -0.81 -8.23 9.85
N LYS A 21 -0.28 -9.18 9.09
CA LYS A 21 -0.26 -9.12 7.62
C LYS A 21 -1.63 -8.81 7.03
N GLU A 22 -2.69 -9.39 7.58
CA GLU A 22 -4.07 -9.15 7.16
C GLU A 22 -4.51 -7.70 7.34
N VAL A 23 -4.16 -7.07 8.47
CA VAL A 23 -4.47 -5.64 8.70
C VAL A 23 -3.69 -4.78 7.71
N GLN A 24 -2.40 -5.05 7.52
CA GLN A 24 -1.58 -4.30 6.57
C GLN A 24 -2.13 -4.41 5.14
N LYS A 25 -2.46 -5.62 4.68
CA LYS A 25 -3.05 -5.86 3.35
C LYS A 25 -4.40 -5.16 3.18
N LYS A 26 -5.26 -5.18 4.21
CA LYS A 26 -6.55 -4.48 4.19
C LYS A 26 -6.38 -2.97 4.01
N VAL A 27 -5.56 -2.35 4.86
CA VAL A 27 -5.33 -0.90 4.83
C VAL A 27 -4.61 -0.49 3.54
N PHE A 28 -3.66 -1.29 3.06
CA PHE A 28 -2.98 -1.02 1.80
C PHE A 28 -3.97 -0.97 0.62
N ARG A 29 -4.90 -1.94 0.52
CA ARG A 29 -5.97 -1.89 -0.50
C ARG A 29 -6.89 -0.68 -0.36
N GLU A 30 -7.24 -0.29 0.86
CA GLU A 30 -8.05 0.91 1.11
C GLU A 30 -7.32 2.19 0.64
N GLN A 31 -6.02 2.29 0.89
CA GLN A 31 -5.19 3.40 0.42
C GLN A 31 -5.01 3.40 -1.10
N MET A 32 -4.84 2.24 -1.73
CA MET A 32 -4.82 2.10 -3.19
C MET A 32 -6.15 2.53 -3.82
N ALA A 33 -7.29 2.21 -3.19
CA ALA A 33 -8.60 2.67 -3.64
C ALA A 33 -8.73 4.20 -3.61
N ILE A 34 -8.20 4.86 -2.56
CA ILE A 34 -8.15 6.32 -2.49
C ILE A 34 -7.30 6.89 -3.64
N ALA A 35 -6.10 6.34 -3.88
CA ALA A 35 -5.24 6.79 -4.96
C ALA A 35 -5.94 6.69 -6.33
N LYS A 36 -6.67 5.59 -6.57
CA LYS A 36 -7.49 5.39 -7.76
C LYS A 36 -8.63 6.39 -7.87
N GLU A 37 -9.37 6.65 -6.79
CA GLU A 37 -10.48 7.62 -6.76
C GLU A 37 -10.03 9.02 -7.20
N PHE A 38 -8.86 9.45 -6.73
CA PHE A 38 -8.31 10.77 -7.05
C PHE A 38 -7.40 10.78 -8.29
N ASN A 39 -7.21 9.64 -8.96
CA ASN A 39 -6.28 9.46 -10.08
C ASN A 39 -4.88 10.02 -9.77
N LEU A 40 -4.38 9.69 -8.57
CA LEU A 40 -3.07 10.12 -8.09
C LEU A 40 -2.07 8.95 -8.14
N PRO A 41 -0.79 9.23 -8.43
CA PRO A 41 0.26 8.22 -8.32
C PRO A 41 0.47 7.80 -6.85
N VAL A 42 1.05 6.62 -6.65
CA VAL A 42 1.35 6.04 -5.34
C VAL A 42 2.86 5.96 -5.09
N ILE A 43 3.27 6.13 -3.83
CA ILE A 43 4.63 5.85 -3.36
C ILE A 43 4.55 4.62 -2.45
N ILE A 44 5.17 3.53 -2.89
CA ILE A 44 5.04 2.21 -2.26
C ILE A 44 6.22 1.93 -1.33
N HIS A 45 5.91 1.53 -0.10
CA HIS A 45 6.82 0.86 0.82
C HIS A 45 6.68 -0.65 0.69
N ASP A 46 7.81 -1.34 0.68
CA ASP A 46 7.85 -2.78 0.59
C ASP A 46 9.09 -3.29 1.32
N ARG A 47 8.87 -4.11 2.36
CA ARG A 47 9.94 -4.77 3.10
C ARG A 47 9.50 -6.17 3.51
N ASP A 48 10.24 -7.17 3.03
CA ASP A 48 9.97 -8.60 3.23
C ASP A 48 8.54 -9.03 2.85
N ALA A 49 7.90 -8.28 1.93
CA ALA A 49 6.50 -8.44 1.55
C ALA A 49 6.28 -8.50 0.02
N HIS A 50 7.35 -8.62 -0.77
CA HIS A 50 7.36 -8.49 -2.23
C HIS A 50 6.20 -9.19 -2.96
N GLY A 51 5.92 -10.44 -2.61
CA GLY A 51 4.88 -11.24 -3.25
C GLY A 51 3.48 -10.66 -3.04
N ASP A 52 3.16 -10.35 -1.78
CA ASP A 52 1.87 -9.78 -1.39
C ASP A 52 1.71 -8.35 -1.93
N THR A 53 2.80 -7.56 -1.92
CA THR A 53 2.81 -6.21 -2.50
C THR A 53 2.48 -6.27 -3.99
N LEU A 54 3.15 -7.14 -4.76
CA LEU A 54 2.90 -7.31 -6.19
C LEU A 54 1.51 -7.86 -6.49
N GLU A 55 0.98 -8.76 -5.65
CA GLU A 55 -0.38 -9.26 -5.79
C GLU A 55 -1.40 -8.13 -5.67
N ILE A 56 -1.29 -7.30 -4.63
CA ILE A 56 -2.19 -6.15 -4.42
C ILE A 56 -2.04 -5.14 -5.55
N LEU A 57 -0.82 -4.81 -5.98
CA LEU A 57 -0.62 -3.85 -7.09
C LEU A 57 -1.31 -4.29 -8.38
N LYS A 58 -1.41 -5.60 -8.66
CA LYS A 58 -2.11 -6.13 -9.84
C LYS A 58 -3.63 -6.01 -9.78
N GLU A 59 -4.20 -5.80 -8.59
CA GLU A 59 -5.65 -5.57 -8.42
C GLU A 59 -6.07 -4.18 -8.91
N PHE A 60 -5.11 -3.25 -9.10
CA PHE A 60 -5.36 -1.86 -9.48
C PHE A 60 -4.74 -1.57 -10.86
N PRO A 61 -5.48 -0.91 -11.77
CA PRO A 61 -5.03 -0.63 -13.14
C PRO A 61 -4.01 0.51 -13.23
#